data_AF-A0A973DFY3-F1
#
_entry.id   AF-A0A973DFY3-F1
#
_cell.length_a   1.000
_cell.length_b   1.000
_cell.length_c   1.000
_cell.angle_alpha   90.00
_cell.angle_beta   90.00
_cell.angle_gamma   90.00
#
_symmetry.space_group_name_H-M   'P 1'
#
loop_
_entity.id
_entity.type
_entity.pdbx_description
1 polymer ?
#
loop_
_entity_poly.entity_id
_entity_poly.type
_entity_poly.pdbx_seq_one_letter_code
_entity_poly.pdbx_strand_id
1 'polypeptide(L)'
;RNILVLHDESYIEASMIPALPNAQNQSQPVAATVNTVASEVMPSQSFTSPSTEATPVISEVATAFSQADIEPLWLVEKRYIEQAIDACDNNIPKAAALLDVSPSTIYRKIKSWEEMQVS
;
A
#
# COMPACT_ATOMS: atom_id res chain seq x y z
N ARG A 1 6.62 -7.23 -9.76
CA ARG A 1 7.66 -8.29 -9.76
C ARG A 1 8.98 -7.60 -9.50
N ASN A 2 9.66 -7.90 -8.39
CA ASN A 2 10.95 -7.30 -8.05
C ASN A 2 12.07 -8.28 -8.47
N ILE A 3 13.19 -7.74 -8.94
CA ILE A 3 14.39 -8.51 -9.28
C ILE A 3 15.47 -8.28 -8.22
N LEU A 4 16.05 -9.36 -7.68
CA LEU A 4 17.22 -9.29 -6.82
C LEU A 4 18.45 -9.58 -7.66
N VAL A 5 19.34 -8.61 -7.72
CA VAL A 5 20.64 -8.73 -8.40
C VAL A 5 21.62 -9.34 -7.38
N LEU A 6 22.09 -10.55 -7.66
CA LEU A 6 23.00 -11.30 -6.78
C LEU A 6 24.49 -10.98 -6.97
N HIS A 7 24.83 -10.12 -7.95
CA HIS A 7 26.22 -9.80 -8.31
C HIS A 7 26.43 -8.28 -8.35
N ASP A 8 27.63 -7.80 -8.02
CA ASP A 8 27.98 -6.38 -7.87
C ASP A 8 28.14 -5.62 -9.22
N GLU A 9 27.69 -6.21 -10.33
CA GLU A 9 27.80 -5.57 -11.65
C GLU A 9 26.64 -4.60 -11.88
N SER A 10 26.98 -3.39 -12.34
CA SER A 10 26.03 -2.28 -12.52
C SER A 10 25.10 -2.43 -13.73
N TYR A 11 25.30 -3.47 -14.54
CA TYR A 11 24.55 -3.73 -15.78
C TYR A 11 24.15 -5.20 -15.85
N ILE A 12 22.92 -5.47 -16.32
CA ILE A 12 22.40 -6.82 -16.54
C ILE A 12 22.43 -7.11 -18.05
N GLU A 13 23.23 -8.09 -18.44
CA GLU A 13 23.28 -8.58 -19.83
C GLU A 13 22.05 -9.42 -20.14
N ALA A 14 21.55 -9.38 -21.39
CA ALA A 14 20.30 -10.05 -21.80
C ALA A 14 20.33 -11.58 -21.60
N SER A 15 21.51 -12.18 -21.51
CA SER A 15 21.73 -13.61 -21.21
C SER A 15 21.48 -13.98 -19.74
N MET A 16 21.46 -13.00 -18.83
CA MET A 16 21.18 -13.20 -17.40
C MET A 16 19.67 -13.27 -17.10
N ILE A 17 18.84 -12.94 -18.08
CA ILE A 17 17.38 -13.01 -17.97
C ILE A 17 16.94 -14.41 -18.42
N PRO A 18 16.23 -15.18 -17.57
CA PRO A 18 15.73 -16.49 -17.98
C PRO A 18 14.77 -16.33 -19.17
N ALA A 19 14.93 -17.17 -20.19
CA ALA A 19 14.08 -17.15 -21.37
C ALA A 19 12.61 -17.26 -20.94
N LEU A 20 11.78 -16.32 -21.40
CA LEU A 20 10.34 -16.37 -21.16
C LEU A 20 9.78 -17.64 -21.78
N PRO A 21 8.86 -18.36 -21.11
CA PRO A 21 8.21 -19.52 -21.69
C PRO A 21 7.48 -19.08 -22.97
N ASN A 22 7.86 -19.70 -24.08
CA ASN A 22 7.34 -19.41 -25.41
C ASN A 22 5.81 -19.62 -25.39
N ALA A 23 5.04 -18.53 -25.44
CA ALA A 23 3.59 -18.61 -25.61
C ALA A 23 3.26 -18.93 -27.08
N GLN A 24 3.65 -20.12 -27.54
CA GLN A 24 3.15 -20.69 -28.78
C GLN A 24 1.98 -21.59 -28.46
N ASN A 25 0.77 -21.03 -28.46
CA ASN A 25 -0.40 -21.83 -28.77
C ASN A 25 -1.52 -21.02 -29.44
N GLN A 26 -1.59 -21.22 -30.76
CA GLN A 26 -2.79 -21.26 -31.61
C GLN A 26 -3.59 -19.98 -31.86
N SER A 27 -3.33 -19.40 -33.03
CA SER A 27 -4.31 -18.71 -33.85
C SER A 27 -5.47 -19.65 -34.23
N GLN A 28 -6.71 -19.28 -33.87
CA GLN A 28 -7.90 -19.64 -34.63
C GLN A 28 -8.88 -18.44 -34.65
N PRO A 29 -9.41 -18.06 -35.83
CA PRO A 29 -10.51 -17.11 -35.92
C PRO A 29 -11.84 -17.86 -35.91
N VAL A 30 -12.73 -17.54 -34.97
CA VAL A 30 -14.16 -17.90 -35.08
C VAL A 30 -15.02 -16.66 -34.90
N ALA A 31 -15.71 -16.34 -35.98
CA ALA A 31 -16.66 -15.26 -36.09
C ALA A 31 -17.96 -15.54 -35.30
N ALA A 32 -18.69 -14.44 -35.08
CA ALA A 32 -20.12 -14.35 -34.75
C ALA A 32 -20.51 -14.37 -33.26
N THR A 33 -20.91 -13.21 -32.72
CA THR A 33 -22.33 -12.79 -32.60
C THR A 33 -22.50 -11.74 -31.49
N VAL A 34 -22.75 -10.50 -31.93
CA VAL A 34 -23.76 -9.53 -31.47
C VAL A 34 -24.31 -9.67 -30.04
N ASN A 35 -24.15 -8.60 -29.23
CA ASN A 35 -25.31 -7.88 -28.71
C ASN A 35 -24.97 -6.48 -28.22
N THR A 36 -25.30 -5.52 -29.08
CA THR A 36 -25.64 -4.14 -28.78
C THR A 36 -26.94 -4.10 -28.00
N VAL A 37 -26.97 -3.39 -26.86
CA VAL A 37 -28.19 -2.71 -26.41
C VAL A 37 -27.80 -1.38 -25.77
N ALA A 38 -28.15 -0.32 -26.49
CA ALA A 38 -28.10 1.06 -26.07
C ALA A 38 -29.41 1.46 -25.37
N SER A 39 -29.33 2.59 -24.67
CA SER A 39 -30.43 3.49 -24.27
C SER A 39 -31.30 3.04 -23.09
N GLU A 40 -31.15 3.68 -21.93
CA GLU A 40 -31.81 4.93 -21.49
C GLU A 40 -33.15 4.63 -20.81
N VAL A 41 -33.28 5.01 -19.54
CA VAL A 41 -34.43 5.78 -19.03
C VAL A 41 -34.13 6.27 -17.62
N MET A 42 -34.20 7.60 -17.46
CA MET A 42 -34.43 8.27 -16.17
C MET A 42 -35.66 7.69 -15.46
N PRO A 43 -35.73 7.86 -14.13
CA PRO A 43 -36.80 8.74 -13.66
C PRO A 43 -36.33 9.78 -12.65
N SER A 44 -36.78 11.01 -12.88
CA SER A 44 -36.84 12.10 -11.91
C SER A 44 -37.69 11.68 -10.70
N GLN A 45 -37.13 11.78 -9.50
CA GLN A 45 -37.90 12.08 -8.29
C GLN A 45 -37.09 13.06 -7.43
N SER A 46 -37.32 14.34 -7.68
CA SER A 46 -37.25 15.36 -6.63
C SER A 46 -38.27 14.99 -5.55
N PHE A 47 -37.96 15.11 -4.26
CA PHE A 47 -38.78 15.78 -3.24
C PHE A 47 -38.10 15.65 -1.85
N THR A 48 -37.93 16.83 -1.24
CA THR A 48 -37.90 17.14 0.21
C THR A 48 -36.75 16.63 1.08
N SER A 49 -35.76 17.51 1.32
CA SER A 49 -35.25 17.79 2.67
C SER A 49 -36.10 18.90 3.32
N PRO A 50 -36.02 19.23 4.62
CA PRO A 50 -35.24 18.64 5.73
C PRO A 50 -36.12 18.33 6.98
N SER A 51 -35.72 17.37 7.82
CA SER A 51 -36.20 17.34 9.21
C SER A 51 -35.00 17.26 10.15
N THR A 52 -34.77 18.41 10.78
CA THR A 52 -33.95 18.67 11.95
C THR A 52 -34.18 17.64 13.05
N GLU A 53 -33.12 16.94 13.49
CA GLU A 53 -33.01 16.60 14.91
C GLU A 53 -31.54 16.38 15.34
N ALA A 54 -31.14 17.22 16.31
CA ALA A 54 -30.13 17.02 17.35
C ALA A 54 -28.69 16.63 16.95
N THR A 55 -27.87 17.66 16.87
CA THR A 55 -26.43 17.67 17.21
C THR A 55 -26.10 16.88 18.49
N PRO A 56 -25.01 16.11 18.46
CA PRO A 56 -23.86 16.43 19.30
C PRO A 56 -22.79 17.08 18.42
N VAL A 57 -22.46 18.34 18.71
CA VAL A 57 -21.32 19.04 18.11
C VAL A 57 -20.03 18.44 18.65
N ILE A 58 -19.60 17.32 18.07
CA ILE A 58 -18.19 16.96 18.09
C ILE A 58 -17.56 17.85 17.02
N SER A 59 -16.94 18.94 17.46
CA SER A 59 -16.06 19.75 16.61
C SER A 59 -14.81 18.93 16.29
N GLU A 60 -14.97 17.91 15.46
CA GLU A 60 -13.86 17.27 14.78
C GLU A 60 -13.49 18.21 13.63
N VAL A 61 -12.54 19.08 13.89
CA VAL A 61 -11.85 19.81 12.83
C VAL A 61 -11.13 18.74 12.01
N ALA A 62 -11.82 18.22 11.01
CA ALA A 62 -11.22 17.38 9.98
C ALA A 62 -10.28 18.28 9.18
N THR A 63 -9.06 18.45 9.68
CA THR A 63 -7.97 19.06 8.92
C THR A 63 -7.80 18.21 7.66
N ALA A 64 -8.07 18.80 6.49
CA ALA A 64 -7.98 18.08 5.24
C ALA A 64 -6.54 17.55 5.05
N PHE A 65 -6.37 16.23 4.95
CA PHE A 65 -5.09 15.63 4.67
C PHE A 65 -4.60 16.09 3.29
N SER A 66 -3.45 16.75 3.27
CA SER A 66 -2.88 17.40 2.09
C SER A 66 -1.57 16.74 1.68
N GLN A 67 -1.09 17.04 0.47
CA GLN A 67 0.20 16.52 0.01
C GLN A 67 1.38 16.93 0.91
N ALA A 68 1.26 18.05 1.64
CA ALA A 68 2.27 18.50 2.58
C ALA A 68 2.36 17.61 3.83
N ASP A 69 1.33 16.83 4.13
CA ASP A 69 1.27 15.91 5.28
C ASP A 69 1.84 14.53 4.95
N ILE A 70 2.17 14.27 3.68
CA ILE A 70 2.74 13.00 3.24
C ILE A 70 4.22 12.96 3.62
N GLU A 71 4.53 12.12 4.60
CA GLU A 71 5.90 11.80 4.97
C GLU A 71 6.34 10.44 4.37
N PRO A 72 7.67 10.22 4.20
CA PRO A 72 8.18 8.93 3.79
C PRO A 72 7.74 7.81 4.74
N LEU A 73 7.33 6.67 4.18
CA LEU A 73 6.80 5.54 4.96
C LEU A 73 7.77 5.09 6.07
N TRP A 74 9.08 5.11 5.81
CA TRP A 74 10.08 4.71 6.78
C TRP A 74 10.09 5.60 8.04
N LEU A 75 9.70 6.87 7.93
CA LEU A 75 9.65 7.81 9.05
C LEU A 75 8.45 7.52 9.94
N VAL A 76 7.28 7.27 9.32
CA VAL A 76 6.07 6.82 10.01
C VAL A 76 6.34 5.50 10.73
N GLU A 77 6.88 4.52 10.02
CA GLU A 77 7.19 3.19 10.55
C GLU A 77 8.17 3.29 11.71
N LYS A 78 9.25 4.09 11.57
CA LYS A 78 10.22 4.31 12.64
C LYS A 78 9.55 4.85 13.89
N ARG A 79 8.81 5.96 13.76
CA ARG A 79 8.09 6.58 14.87
C ARG A 79 7.10 5.61 15.53
N TYR A 80 6.40 4.81 14.73
CA TYR A 80 5.39 3.89 15.23
C TYR A 80 6.01 2.67 15.95
N ILE A 81 7.10 2.12 15.40
CA ILE A 81 7.85 1.02 16.02
C ILE A 81 8.51 1.47 17.32
N GLU A 82 9.14 2.63 17.35
CA GLU A 82 9.77 3.19 18.57
C GLU A 82 8.74 3.38 19.68
N GLN A 83 7.59 4.02 19.39
CA GLN A 83 6.50 4.17 20.36
C GLN A 83 5.96 2.83 20.88
N ALA A 84 5.82 1.83 20.00
CA ALA A 84 5.37 0.50 20.41
C ALA A 84 6.38 -0.21 21.33
N ILE A 85 7.68 -0.04 21.08
CA ILE A 85 8.75 -0.57 21.93
C ILE A 85 8.71 0.10 23.31
N ASP A 86 8.56 1.43 23.35
CA ASP A 86 8.49 2.20 24.61
C ASP A 86 7.25 1.83 25.41
N ALA A 87 6.09 1.70 24.77
CA ALA A 87 4.85 1.24 25.40
C ALA A 87 4.93 -0.21 25.91
N CYS A 88 5.94 -0.97 25.47
CA CYS A 88 6.21 -2.34 25.89
C CYS A 88 7.43 -2.45 26.84
N ASP A 89 7.89 -1.35 27.44
CA ASP A 89 9.05 -1.34 28.36
C ASP A 89 10.33 -1.89 27.70
N ASN A 90 10.59 -1.46 26.46
CA ASN A 90 11.70 -1.93 25.62
C ASN A 90 11.69 -3.44 25.30
N ASN A 91 10.54 -4.12 25.45
CA ASN A 91 10.39 -5.52 25.11
C ASN A 91 10.06 -5.71 23.61
N ILE A 92 11.09 -5.95 22.80
CA ILE A 92 10.98 -6.13 21.33
C ILE A 92 9.99 -7.26 20.94
N PRO A 93 10.05 -8.49 21.53
CA PRO A 93 9.10 -9.54 21.18
C PRO A 93 7.63 -9.17 21.44
N LYS A 94 7.36 -8.48 22.56
CA LYS A 94 6.01 -8.03 22.92
C LYS A 94 5.50 -6.95 21.96
N ALA A 95 6.35 -5.97 21.65
CA ALA A 95 6.02 -4.92 20.68
C ALA A 95 5.75 -5.52 19.29
N ALA A 96 6.55 -6.49 18.86
CA ALA A 96 6.37 -7.18 17.59
C ALA A 96 5.00 -7.90 17.51
N ALA A 97 4.59 -8.57 18.60
CA ALA A 97 3.29 -9.22 18.67
C ALA A 97 2.12 -8.21 18.58
N LEU A 98 2.24 -7.02 19.20
CA LEU A 98 1.21 -5.98 19.12
C LEU A 98 1.14 -5.31 17.74
N LEU A 99 2.28 -5.18 17.07
CA LEU A 99 2.38 -4.63 15.72
C LEU A 99 2.06 -5.66 14.61
N ASP A 100 1.76 -6.91 14.97
CA ASP A 100 1.53 -8.03 14.06
C ASP A 100 2.71 -8.28 13.08
N VAL A 101 3.93 -8.21 13.62
CA VAL A 101 5.16 -8.48 12.86
C VAL A 101 6.07 -9.44 13.62
N SER A 102 7.05 -10.04 12.92
CA SER A 102 8.08 -10.82 13.58
C SER A 102 9.09 -9.92 14.33
N PRO A 103 9.67 -10.36 15.46
CA PRO A 103 10.76 -9.61 16.13
C PRO A 103 11.92 -9.31 15.17
N SER A 104 12.25 -10.24 14.28
CA SER A 104 13.28 -10.06 13.25
C SER A 104 12.98 -8.91 12.29
N THR A 105 11.71 -8.59 12.03
CA THR A 105 11.32 -7.43 11.22
C THR A 105 11.73 -6.13 11.91
N ILE A 106 11.50 -6.02 13.21
CA ILE A 106 11.87 -4.85 14.01
C ILE A 106 13.40 -4.69 14.03
N TYR A 107 14.13 -5.76 14.36
CA TYR A 107 15.60 -5.71 14.39
C TYR A 107 16.20 -5.29 13.04
N ARG A 108 15.65 -5.78 11.92
CA ARG A 108 16.10 -5.40 10.58
C ARG A 108 15.84 -3.92 10.28
N LYS A 109 14.69 -3.39 10.69
CA LYS A 109 14.35 -1.97 10.52
C LYS A 109 15.33 -1.08 11.31
N ILE A 110 15.57 -1.41 12.58
CA ILE A 110 16.52 -0.68 13.44
C ILE A 110 17.91 -0.62 12.82
N LYS A 111 18.46 -1.78 12.42
CA LYS A 111 19.78 -1.86 11.76
C LYS A 111 19.84 -1.01 10.50
N SER A 112 18.81 -1.08 9.66
CA SER A 112 18.73 -0.30 8.43
C SER A 112 18.76 1.21 8.71
N TRP A 113 18.14 1.68 9.79
CA TRP A 113 18.16 3.10 10.16
C TRP A 113 19.48 3.54 10.79
N GLU A 114 20.16 2.65 11.52
CA GLU A 114 21.51 2.93 12.05
C GLU A 114 22.51 3.09 10.90
N GLU A 115 22.46 2.21 9.90
CA GLU A 115 23.34 2.29 8.71
C GLU A 115 23.13 3.59 7.92
N MET A 116 21.88 4.06 7.80
CA MET A 116 21.55 5.33 7.16
C MET A 116 22.07 6.56 7.92
N GLN A 117 22.31 6.47 9.22
CA GLN A 117 22.82 7.57 10.05
C GLN A 117 24.35 7.64 10.09
N VAL A 118 25.04 6.57 9.68
CA VAL A 118 26.51 6.46 9.71
C VAL A 118 27.15 6.80 8.35
N SER A 119 26.35 7.17 7.35
CA SER A 119 26.79 7.56 6.00
C SER A 119 26.65 9.06 5.77
#